data_AF-A0A2D9T820-F1
#
_entry.id   AF-A0A2D9T820-F1
#
_cell.length_a   1.000
_cell.length_b   1.000
_cell.length_c   1.000
_cell.angle_alpha   90.00
_cell.angle_beta   90.00
_cell.angle_gamma   90.00
#
_symmetry.space_group_name_H-M   'P 1'
#
loop_
_entity.id
_entity.type
_entity.pdbx_description
1 polymer ?
#
loop_
_entity_poly.entity_id
_entity_poly.type
_entity_poly.pdbx_seq_one_letter_code
_entity_poly.pdbx_strand_id
1 'polypeptide(L)'
;MQQAAQAALELEAQLKRIPTPALAQYMTRDAVTERGEAGGAMAAMLAAFAECEREARSERVRAGIEHARREGRRLGRPATVAHRANEVRQLAAEGLSKAEIARRTSIPRTSVRRLLA
;
A
#
# COMPACT_ATOMS: atom_id res chain seq x y z
N MET A 1 -6.45 26.80 54.10
CA MET A 1 -6.85 27.44 52.82
C MET A 1 -5.87 28.49 52.33
N GLN A 2 -5.39 29.42 53.16
CA GLN A 2 -4.44 30.47 52.72
C GLN A 2 -3.10 29.91 52.18
N GLN A 3 -2.52 28.89 52.82
CA GLN A 3 -1.26 28.27 52.36
C GLN A 3 -1.40 27.55 51.00
N ALA A 4 -2.54 26.90 50.73
CA ALA A 4 -2.79 26.23 49.45
C ALA A 4 -2.95 27.24 48.30
N ALA A 5 -3.55 28.40 48.57
CA ALA A 5 -3.69 29.48 47.59
C ALA A 5 -2.33 30.14 47.28
N GLN A 6 -1.46 30.31 48.28
CA GLN A 6 -0.10 30.82 48.08
C GLN A 6 0.76 29.83 47.26
N ALA A 7 0.69 28.53 47.54
CA ALA A 7 1.40 27.52 46.77
C ALA A 7 0.96 27.46 45.30
N ALA A 8 -0.34 27.65 45.02
CA ALA A 8 -0.85 27.70 43.64
C ALA A 8 -0.35 28.94 42.88
N LEU A 9 -0.32 30.10 43.53
CA LEU A 9 0.22 31.33 42.96
C LEU A 9 1.73 31.26 42.72
N GLU A 10 2.47 30.61 43.63
CA GLU A 10 3.91 30.37 43.47
C GLU A 10 4.20 29.42 42.31
N LEU A 11 3.41 28.35 42.16
CA LEU A 11 3.53 27.43 41.04
C LEU A 11 3.23 28.12 39.69
N GLU A 12 2.21 28.97 39.66
CA GLU A 12 1.86 29.77 38.47
C GLU A 12 2.97 30.77 38.12
N ALA A 13 3.55 31.43 39.12
CA ALA A 13 4.68 32.34 38.94
C ALA A 13 5.94 31.60 38.46
N GLN A 14 6.20 30.39 38.96
CA GLN A 14 7.31 29.54 38.52
C GLN A 14 7.13 29.06 37.07
N LEU A 15 5.92 28.63 36.69
CA LEU A 15 5.59 28.24 35.31
C LEU A 15 5.77 29.41 34.32
N LYS A 16 5.39 30.63 34.70
CA LYS A 16 5.59 31.85 33.90
C LYS A 16 7.06 32.30 33.81
N ARG A 17 7.94 31.81 34.70
CA ARG A 17 9.37 32.12 34.70
C ARG A 17 10.19 31.23 33.77
N ILE A 18 9.59 30.16 33.24
CA ILE A 18 10.21 29.33 32.23
C ILE A 18 10.20 30.11 30.92
N PRO A 19 11.36 30.39 30.30
CA PRO A 19 11.40 31.11 29.03
C PRO A 19 10.60 30.33 27.98
N THR A 20 9.54 30.93 27.46
CA THR A 20 8.67 30.42 26.37
C THR A 20 9.43 29.82 25.17
N PRO A 21 10.60 30.31 24.73
CA PRO A 21 11.34 29.63 23.66
C PRO A 21 11.85 28.24 24.05
N ALA A 22 12.10 27.92 25.33
CA ALA A 22 12.56 26.60 25.77
C ALA A 22 11.44 25.56 25.75
N LEU A 23 10.23 25.93 26.20
CA LEU A 23 9.04 25.06 26.11
C LEU A 23 8.58 24.86 24.66
N ALA A 24 8.65 25.91 23.84
CA ALA A 24 8.37 25.80 22.41
C ALA A 24 9.39 24.92 21.69
N GLN A 25 10.68 25.01 22.02
CA GLN A 25 11.74 24.17 21.45
C GLN A 25 11.59 22.69 21.85
N TYR A 26 11.21 22.41 23.10
CA TYR A 26 10.94 21.04 23.57
C TYR A 26 9.71 20.43 22.86
N MET A 27 8.66 21.23 22.63
CA MET A 27 7.45 20.80 21.93
C MET A 27 7.64 20.68 20.41
N THR A 28 8.56 21.44 19.80
CA THR A 28 8.77 21.44 18.33
C THR A 28 9.90 20.56 17.84
N ARG A 29 10.88 20.16 18.69
CA ARG A 29 11.99 19.29 18.27
C ARG A 29 11.88 17.83 18.71
N ASP A 30 11.21 17.53 19.82
CA ASP A 30 11.35 16.20 20.45
C ASP A 30 10.15 15.27 20.28
N ALA A 31 9.03 15.74 19.71
CA ALA A 31 7.89 14.86 19.43
C ALA A 31 8.17 13.85 18.30
N VAL A 32 9.18 14.09 17.45
CA VAL A 32 9.56 13.22 16.33
C VAL A 32 11.08 13.25 16.09
N THR A 33 11.90 13.31 17.14
CA THR A 33 13.34 13.05 16.96
C THR A 33 13.71 11.73 17.62
N GLU A 34 14.38 10.89 16.85
CA GLU A 34 14.86 9.54 17.18
C GLU A 34 15.93 9.51 18.30
N ARG A 35 16.09 10.58 19.08
CA ARG A 35 17.13 10.68 20.12
C ARG A 35 16.51 10.69 21.51
N GLY A 36 16.17 9.48 21.98
CA GLY A 36 15.73 9.22 23.35
C GLY A 36 14.77 8.02 23.44
N GLU A 37 14.59 7.48 24.66
CA GLU A 37 13.68 6.35 24.93
C GLU A 37 12.23 6.63 24.45
N ALA A 38 11.78 7.89 24.58
CA ALA A 38 10.46 8.32 24.10
C ALA A 38 10.33 8.29 22.57
N GLY A 39 11.38 8.67 21.83
CA GLY A 39 11.40 8.62 20.36
C GLY A 39 11.38 7.18 19.85
N GLY A 40 12.12 6.28 20.50
CA GLY A 40 12.08 4.84 20.22
C GLY A 40 10.71 4.21 20.48
N ALA A 41 10.07 4.56 21.60
CA ALA A 41 8.71 4.10 21.91
C ALA A 41 7.68 4.60 20.88
N MET A 42 7.78 5.86 20.44
CA MET A 42 6.89 6.42 19.43
C MET A 42 7.11 5.79 18.05
N ALA A 43 8.36 5.53 17.67
CA ALA A 43 8.67 4.78 16.44
C ALA A 43 8.09 3.36 16.46
N ALA A 44 8.19 2.66 17.60
CA ALA A 44 7.60 1.33 17.76
C ALA A 44 6.06 1.36 17.67
N MET A 45 5.42 2.36 18.26
CA MET A 45 3.98 2.56 18.17
C MET A 45 3.52 2.85 16.72
N LEU A 46 4.25 3.72 16.01
CA LEU A 46 3.97 4.00 14.59
C LEU A 46 4.18 2.77 13.70
N ALA A 47 5.20 1.96 13.99
CA ALA A 47 5.42 0.70 13.30
C ALA A 47 4.26 -0.29 13.51
N ALA A 48 3.80 -0.42 14.76
CA ALA A 48 2.64 -1.26 15.08
C ALA A 48 1.37 -0.79 14.35
N PHE A 49 1.11 0.52 14.30
CA PHE A 49 -0.03 1.04 13.53
C PHE A 49 0.11 0.77 12.03
N ALA A 50 1.30 0.96 11.46
CA ALA A 50 1.55 0.66 10.06
C ALA A 50 1.31 -0.83 9.72
N GLU A 51 1.62 -1.74 10.65
CA GLU A 51 1.31 -3.16 10.52
C GLU A 51 -0.19 -3.44 10.58
N CYS A 52 -0.89 -2.88 11.56
CA CYS A 52 -2.35 -3.01 11.66
C CYS A 52 -3.06 -2.49 10.40
N GLU A 53 -2.64 -1.34 9.87
CA GLU A 53 -3.22 -0.79 8.64
C GLU A 53 -2.94 -1.65 7.41
N ARG A 54 -1.74 -2.23 7.30
CA ARG A 54 -1.38 -3.17 6.23
C ARG A 54 -2.27 -4.40 6.27
N GLU A 55 -2.52 -4.94 7.46
CA GLU A 55 -3.38 -6.11 7.64
C GLU A 55 -4.83 -5.79 7.27
N ALA A 56 -5.41 -4.74 7.85
CA ALA A 56 -6.78 -4.30 7.55
C ALA A 56 -6.99 -3.94 6.07
N ARG A 57 -5.96 -3.41 5.39
CA ARG A 57 -5.99 -3.20 3.94
C ARG A 57 -5.97 -4.52 3.18
N SER A 58 -5.11 -5.45 3.57
CA SER A 58 -4.95 -6.75 2.91
C SER A 58 -6.22 -7.58 3.01
N GLU A 59 -6.87 -7.60 4.16
CA GLU A 59 -8.17 -8.26 4.37
C GLU A 59 -9.25 -7.73 3.44
N ARG A 60 -9.38 -6.40 3.34
CA ARG A 60 -10.35 -5.77 2.43
C ARG A 60 -10.06 -6.08 0.95
N VAL A 61 -8.79 -6.08 0.54
CA VAL A 61 -8.41 -6.46 -0.83
C VAL A 61 -8.77 -7.91 -1.11
N ARG A 62 -8.49 -8.83 -0.19
CA ARG A 62 -8.87 -10.25 -0.34
C ARG A 62 -10.39 -10.41 -0.44
N ALA A 63 -11.15 -9.75 0.44
CA ALA A 63 -12.61 -9.78 0.40
C ALA A 63 -13.16 -9.25 -0.93
N GLY A 64 -12.60 -8.15 -1.45
CA GLY A 64 -12.98 -7.59 -2.75
C GLY A 64 -12.65 -8.52 -3.93
N ILE A 65 -11.49 -9.17 -3.89
CA ILE A 65 -11.09 -10.17 -4.90
C ILE A 65 -12.04 -11.37 -4.88
N GLU A 66 -12.37 -11.89 -3.69
CA GLU A 66 -13.31 -13.01 -3.55
C GLU A 66 -14.71 -12.64 -4.03
N HIS A 67 -15.18 -11.43 -3.73
CA HIS A 67 -16.45 -10.93 -4.25
C HIS A 67 -16.44 -10.85 -5.78
N ALA A 68 -15.39 -10.26 -6.38
CA ALA A 68 -15.24 -10.19 -7.83
C ALA A 68 -15.16 -11.59 -8.49
N ARG A 69 -14.52 -12.57 -7.83
CA ARG A 69 -14.51 -13.98 -8.27
C ARG A 69 -15.91 -14.59 -8.26
N ARG A 70 -16.70 -14.36 -7.20
CA ARG A 70 -18.09 -14.85 -7.10
C ARG A 70 -19.01 -14.27 -8.16
N GLU A 71 -18.80 -13.01 -8.52
CA GLU A 71 -19.50 -12.37 -9.64
C GLU A 71 -19.00 -12.83 -11.02
N GLY A 72 -18.00 -13.73 -11.08
CA GLY A 72 -17.42 -14.20 -12.34
C GLY A 72 -16.58 -13.16 -13.07
N ARG A 73 -16.20 -12.05 -12.42
CA ARG A 73 -15.34 -11.04 -13.03
C ARG A 73 -13.96 -11.64 -13.28
N ARG A 74 -13.45 -11.40 -14.49
CA ARG A 74 -12.10 -11.79 -14.83
C ARG A 74 -11.09 -10.88 -14.13
N LEU A 75 -10.22 -11.48 -13.33
CA LEU A 75 -9.13 -10.78 -12.64
C LEU A 75 -7.83 -10.82 -13.45
N GLY A 76 -6.98 -9.83 -13.21
CA GLY A 76 -5.66 -9.72 -13.84
C GLY A 76 -5.68 -9.14 -15.25
N ARG A 77 -4.58 -9.31 -15.99
CA ARG A 77 -4.41 -8.71 -17.32
C ARG A 77 -5.44 -9.27 -18.33
N PRO A 78 -6.11 -8.41 -19.13
CA PRO A 78 -6.97 -8.86 -20.23
C PRO A 78 -6.21 -9.75 -21.23
N ALA A 79 -6.86 -10.78 -21.75
CA ALA A 79 -6.28 -11.69 -22.75
C ALA A 79 -6.55 -11.10 -24.12
N THR A 80 -5.81 -10.05 -24.44
CA THR A 80 -5.89 -9.35 -25.74
C THR A 80 -5.74 -10.32 -26.92
N VAL A 81 -4.86 -11.31 -26.79
CA VAL A 81 -4.58 -12.28 -27.86
C VAL A 81 -5.63 -13.40 -27.96
N ALA A 82 -6.37 -13.69 -26.89
CA ALA A 82 -7.35 -14.77 -26.90
C ALA A 82 -8.52 -14.52 -27.86
N HIS A 83 -8.87 -13.25 -28.09
CA HIS A 83 -9.91 -12.87 -29.05
C HIS A 83 -9.56 -13.27 -30.50
N ARG A 84 -8.27 -13.41 -30.83
CA ARG A 84 -7.79 -13.84 -32.14
C ARG A 84 -7.50 -15.33 -32.23
N ALA A 85 -7.91 -16.13 -31.23
CA ALA A 85 -7.68 -17.57 -31.24
C ALA A 85 -8.26 -18.27 -32.47
N ASN A 86 -9.42 -17.81 -32.95
CA ASN A 86 -10.08 -18.40 -34.12
C ASN A 86 -9.27 -18.17 -35.41
N GLU A 87 -8.78 -16.96 -35.62
CA GLU A 87 -7.89 -16.63 -36.75
C GLU A 87 -6.62 -17.51 -36.74
N VAL A 88 -6.00 -17.66 -35.56
CA VAL A 88 -4.81 -18.51 -35.39
C VAL A 88 -5.11 -19.99 -35.69
N ARG A 89 -6.27 -20.51 -35.27
CA ARG A 89 -6.68 -21.90 -35.53
C ARG A 89 -7.01 -22.14 -37.00
N GLN A 90 -7.64 -21.18 -37.68
CA GLN A 90 -7.92 -21.27 -39.12
C GLN A 90 -6.62 -21.38 -39.92
N LEU A 91 -5.66 -20.48 -39.65
CA LEU A 91 -4.36 -20.52 -40.32
C LEU A 91 -3.58 -21.81 -40.01
N ALA A 92 -3.74 -22.37 -38.82
CA ALA A 92 -3.16 -23.67 -38.49
C ALA A 92 -3.83 -24.83 -39.24
N ALA A 93 -5.15 -24.79 -39.44
CA ALA A 93 -5.90 -25.77 -40.21
C ALA A 93 -5.54 -25.73 -41.71
N GLU A 94 -5.17 -24.56 -42.23
CA GLU A 94 -4.59 -24.37 -43.57
C GLU A 94 -3.16 -24.95 -43.71
N GLY A 95 -2.58 -25.49 -42.63
CA GLY A 95 -1.26 -26.12 -42.64
C GLY A 95 -0.08 -25.16 -42.46
N LEU A 96 -0.32 -23.89 -42.10
CA LEU A 96 0.77 -22.93 -41.90
C LEU A 96 1.59 -23.27 -40.65
N SER A 97 2.91 -23.05 -40.75
CA SER A 97 3.80 -23.18 -39.60
C SER A 97 3.51 -22.12 -38.53
N LYS A 98 3.73 -22.46 -37.25
CA LYS A 98 3.59 -21.52 -36.11
C LYS A 98 4.42 -20.24 -36.28
N ALA A 99 5.53 -20.33 -37.00
CA ALA A 99 6.39 -19.20 -37.36
C ALA A 99 5.69 -18.23 -38.30
N GLU A 100 5.04 -18.78 -39.32
CA GLU A 100 4.34 -18.01 -40.35
C GLU A 100 3.08 -17.36 -39.80
N ILE A 101 2.32 -18.09 -38.99
CA ILE A 101 1.14 -17.56 -38.31
C ILE A 101 1.49 -16.35 -37.43
N ALA A 102 2.60 -16.43 -36.69
CA ALA A 102 3.07 -15.32 -35.86
C ALA A 102 3.42 -14.06 -36.68
N ARG A 103 4.05 -14.23 -37.85
CA ARG A 103 4.37 -13.12 -38.76
C ARG A 103 3.10 -12.48 -39.33
N ARG A 104 2.15 -13.29 -39.80
CA ARG A 104 0.90 -12.79 -40.41
C ARG A 104 -0.02 -12.09 -39.41
N THR A 105 -0.15 -12.66 -38.21
CA THR A 105 -1.06 -12.14 -37.18
C THR A 105 -0.42 -11.07 -36.28
N SER A 106 0.90 -10.85 -36.42
CA SER A 106 1.71 -10.02 -35.49
C SER A 106 1.60 -10.45 -34.02
N ILE A 107 1.22 -11.72 -33.78
CA ILE A 107 1.15 -12.32 -32.45
C ILE A 107 2.50 -12.98 -32.13
N PRO A 108 3.09 -12.76 -30.95
CA PRO A 108 4.32 -13.43 -30.57
C PRO A 108 4.20 -14.96 -30.67
N ARG A 109 5.24 -15.62 -31.21
CA ARG A 109 5.27 -17.08 -31.41
C ARG A 109 4.91 -17.89 -30.16
N THR A 110 5.29 -17.40 -28.98
CA THR A 110 4.95 -18.01 -27.69
C THR A 110 3.45 -18.01 -27.41
N SER A 111 2.76 -16.92 -27.78
CA SER A 111 1.31 -16.80 -27.66
C SER A 111 0.59 -17.63 -28.72
N VAL A 112 1.08 -17.66 -29.96
CA VAL A 112 0.57 -18.57 -31.01
C VAL A 112 0.66 -20.02 -30.55
N ARG A 113 1.82 -20.44 -30.03
CA ARG A 113 2.00 -21.79 -29.48
C ARG A 113 1.02 -22.11 -28.36
N ARG A 114 0.76 -21.15 -27.45
CA ARG A 114 -0.19 -21.32 -26.34
C ARG A 114 -1.65 -21.38 -26.81
N LEU A 115 -2.00 -20.74 -27.92
CA LEU A 115 -3.35 -20.78 -28.49
C LEU A 115 -3.65 -22.07 -29.26
N LEU A 116 -2.60 -22.76 -29.72
CA LEU A 116 -2.67 -24.01 -30.50
C LEU A 116 -2.30 -25.26 -29.68
N ALA A 117 -1.92 -25.09 -28.41
CA ALA A 117 -1.72 -26.20 -27.46
C ALA A 117 -3.07 -26.56 -26.84
#